data_AF-A0A7K3LWF3-F1
#
_entry.id   AF-A0A7K3LWF3-F1
#
_cell.length_a   1.000
_cell.length_b   1.000
_cell.length_c   1.000
_cell.angle_alpha   90.00
_cell.angle_beta   90.00
_cell.angle_gamma   90.00
#
_symmetry.space_group_name_H-M   'P 1'
#
loop_
_entity.id
_entity.type
_entity.pdbx_description
1 polymer ?
#
loop_
_entity_poly.entity_id
_entity_poly.type
_entity_poly.pdbx_seq_one_letter_code
_entity_poly.pdbx_strand_id
1 'polypeptide(L)'
;MFIRDRHGMSYEQSVATGVDALTGALGDSIGPVVLIGYSQGAVVIRRVVAALWGSASPRAAVIRRRILAVGLVADPHQPPGVVPGCQGWGVAGPGPAIPADLPIWWVGAADDMICNAASDSYFRDVADLTGALALPTTRRWLGVMWRSLRANAFQNAERTRFGPRQWRRDVGRLASARREVLGYLPPEIAVPGARLHNRRGGRHTSYAAEPYRRAPVTDPETTGCQALAGWLQVQATFAGAQAVSSDPIESRDRPGSATR
;
A
#
# COMPACT_ATOMS: atom_id res chain seq x y z
N MET A 1 -5.96 -37.29 -8.43
CA MET A 1 -7.00 -36.77 -7.52
C MET A 1 -7.25 -35.31 -7.90
N PHE A 2 -8.41 -35.02 -8.47
CA PHE A 2 -8.75 -33.70 -9.02
C PHE A 2 -9.07 -32.72 -7.88
N ILE A 3 -8.33 -31.63 -7.75
CA ILE A 3 -8.81 -30.44 -7.03
C ILE A 3 -9.29 -29.45 -8.08
N ARG A 4 -10.60 -29.39 -8.23
CA ARG A 4 -11.31 -28.39 -9.03
C ARG A 4 -12.10 -27.53 -8.06
N ASP A 5 -11.41 -26.71 -7.27
CA ASP A 5 -12.09 -25.75 -6.41
C ASP A 5 -12.37 -24.46 -7.21
N ARG A 6 -13.65 -24.21 -7.47
CA ARG A 6 -14.17 -23.03 -8.18
C ARG A 6 -14.70 -21.97 -7.20
N HIS A 7 -14.21 -21.97 -5.97
CA HIS A 7 -14.55 -20.95 -4.98
C HIS A 7 -13.41 -19.92 -4.95
N GLY A 8 -13.67 -18.70 -5.41
CA GLY A 8 -12.69 -17.62 -5.35
C GLY A 8 -12.33 -17.30 -3.89
N MET A 9 -11.04 -17.12 -3.63
CA MET A 9 -10.47 -16.73 -2.33
C MET A 9 -11.04 -15.39 -1.84
N SER A 10 -11.32 -15.17 -0.55
CA SER A 10 -11.67 -13.84 -0.04
C SER A 10 -10.49 -12.87 0.02
N TYR A 11 -10.76 -11.56 0.06
CA TYR A 11 -9.69 -10.58 0.29
C TYR A 11 -8.93 -10.88 1.59
N GLU A 12 -9.66 -11.14 2.68
CA GLU A 12 -9.08 -11.53 3.98
C GLU A 12 -8.22 -12.80 3.87
N GLN A 13 -8.71 -13.84 3.17
CA GLN A 13 -7.97 -15.09 2.95
C GLN A 13 -6.70 -14.86 2.12
N SER A 14 -6.75 -13.99 1.11
CA SER A 14 -5.58 -13.62 0.29
C SER A 14 -4.54 -12.87 1.10
N VAL A 15 -4.98 -11.92 1.93
CA VAL A 15 -4.08 -11.21 2.85
C VAL A 15 -3.47 -12.17 3.87
N ALA A 16 -4.26 -13.05 4.48
CA ALA A 16 -3.76 -14.05 5.43
C ALA A 16 -2.72 -14.98 4.78
N THR A 17 -3.02 -15.52 3.59
CA THR A 17 -2.09 -16.34 2.81
C THR A 17 -0.79 -15.59 2.51
N GLY A 18 -0.90 -14.30 2.14
CA GLY A 18 0.27 -13.45 1.89
C GLY A 18 1.10 -13.19 3.16
N VAL A 19 0.46 -12.99 4.31
CA VAL A 19 1.12 -12.82 5.62
C VAL A 19 1.91 -14.07 5.99
N ASP A 20 1.31 -15.24 5.83
CA ASP A 20 1.96 -16.52 6.12
C ASP A 20 3.16 -16.74 5.19
N ALA A 21 2.98 -16.51 3.89
CA ALA A 21 4.04 -16.66 2.90
C ALA A 21 5.22 -15.70 3.15
N LEU A 22 4.94 -14.42 3.43
CA LEU A 22 5.99 -13.44 3.72
C LEU A 22 6.71 -13.75 5.04
N THR A 23 5.97 -14.18 6.06
CA THR A 23 6.57 -14.59 7.35
C THR A 23 7.49 -15.79 7.18
N GLY A 24 7.09 -16.78 6.38
CA GLY A 24 7.93 -17.91 5.99
C GLY A 24 9.21 -17.47 5.28
N ALA A 25 9.07 -16.67 4.21
CA ALA A 25 10.22 -16.17 3.44
C ALA A 25 11.21 -15.34 4.29
N LEU A 26 10.70 -14.53 5.23
CA LEU A 26 11.56 -13.81 6.18
C LEU A 26 12.28 -14.76 7.13
N GLY A 27 11.62 -15.85 7.53
CA GLY A 27 12.21 -16.92 8.33
C GLY A 27 13.38 -17.61 7.63
N ASP A 28 13.26 -17.84 6.33
CA ASP A 28 14.23 -18.57 5.52
C ASP A 28 15.36 -17.67 4.97
N SER A 29 15.17 -16.35 4.99
CA SER A 29 16.22 -15.40 4.59
C SER A 29 17.37 -15.37 5.60
N ILE A 30 18.60 -15.13 5.14
CA ILE A 30 19.81 -15.09 6.00
C ILE A 30 20.54 -13.74 5.96
N GLY A 31 20.20 -12.86 5.02
CA GLY A 31 20.84 -11.55 4.84
C GLY A 31 19.90 -10.37 5.11
N PRO A 32 20.37 -9.14 4.87
CA PRO A 32 19.53 -7.95 4.89
C PRO A 32 18.39 -8.06 3.87
N VAL A 33 17.21 -7.58 4.26
CA VAL A 33 15.98 -7.65 3.47
C VAL A 33 15.39 -6.26 3.33
N VAL A 34 14.91 -5.96 2.13
CA VAL A 34 14.03 -4.83 1.87
C VAL A 34 12.65 -5.39 1.53
N LEU A 35 11.60 -4.79 2.11
CA LEU A 35 10.22 -5.18 1.83
C LEU A 35 9.59 -4.17 0.87
N ILE A 36 9.01 -4.67 -0.23
CA ILE A 36 8.29 -3.82 -1.19
C ILE A 36 6.90 -4.40 -1.41
N GLY A 37 5.86 -3.59 -1.17
CA GLY A 37 4.47 -4.00 -1.31
C GLY A 37 3.72 -3.08 -2.26
N TYR A 38 2.98 -3.67 -3.18
CA TYR A 38 2.06 -2.95 -4.05
C TYR A 38 0.61 -3.30 -3.70
N SER A 39 -0.25 -2.30 -3.49
CA SER A 39 -1.68 -2.48 -3.23
C SER A 39 -1.91 -3.45 -2.04
N GLN A 40 -2.57 -4.60 -2.24
CA GLN A 40 -2.72 -5.63 -1.20
C GLN A 40 -1.38 -6.06 -0.57
N GLY A 41 -0.29 -6.09 -1.33
CA GLY A 41 1.04 -6.44 -0.81
C GLY A 41 1.55 -5.46 0.26
N ALA A 42 1.14 -4.19 0.19
CA ALA A 42 1.43 -3.22 1.25
C ALA A 42 0.69 -3.57 2.55
N VAL A 43 -0.57 -4.02 2.46
CA VAL A 43 -1.35 -4.49 3.61
C VAL A 43 -0.70 -5.71 4.26
N VAL A 44 -0.24 -6.67 3.45
CA VAL A 44 0.49 -7.86 3.91
C VAL A 44 1.75 -7.45 4.69
N ILE A 45 2.58 -6.58 4.11
CA ILE A 45 3.80 -6.09 4.78
C ILE A 45 3.48 -5.41 6.10
N ARG A 46 2.46 -4.53 6.13
CA ARG A 46 2.07 -3.82 7.36
C ARG A 46 1.63 -4.78 8.47
N ARG A 47 0.87 -5.83 8.14
CA ARG A 47 0.48 -6.88 9.10
C ARG A 47 1.69 -7.65 9.63
N VAL A 48 2.62 -8.03 8.75
CA VAL A 48 3.87 -8.73 9.14
C VAL A 48 4.75 -7.85 10.02
N VAL A 49 4.99 -6.59 9.62
CA VAL A 49 5.80 -5.64 10.40
C VAL A 49 5.18 -5.40 11.78
N ALA A 50 3.87 -5.20 11.86
CA ALA A 50 3.19 -5.02 13.14
C ALA A 50 3.33 -6.25 14.05
N ALA A 51 3.18 -7.46 13.49
CA ALA A 51 3.37 -8.70 14.25
C ALA A 51 4.82 -8.87 14.74
N LEU A 52 5.81 -8.54 13.91
CA LEU A 52 7.22 -8.61 14.27
C LEU A 52 7.60 -7.61 15.36
N TRP A 53 7.11 -6.37 15.31
CA TRP A 53 7.39 -5.36 16.33
C TRP A 53 6.58 -5.53 17.60
N GLY A 54 5.40 -6.16 17.53
CA GLY A 54 4.62 -6.56 18.69
C GLY A 54 5.14 -7.82 19.41
N SER A 55 6.06 -8.57 18.79
CA SER A 55 6.59 -9.83 19.35
C SER A 55 7.87 -9.63 20.16
N ALA A 56 7.90 -10.19 21.36
CA ALA A 56 9.10 -10.28 22.20
C ALA A 56 9.98 -11.50 21.87
N SER A 57 9.62 -12.32 20.87
CA SER A 57 10.37 -13.54 20.59
C SER A 57 11.79 -13.25 20.05
N PRO A 58 12.80 -14.07 20.42
CA PRO A 58 14.16 -13.92 19.87
C PRO A 58 14.18 -13.97 18.34
N ARG A 59 13.39 -14.87 17.74
CA ARG A 59 13.26 -15.00 16.28
C ARG A 59 12.78 -13.69 15.64
N ALA A 60 11.75 -13.05 16.20
CA ALA A 60 11.27 -11.76 15.70
C ALA A 60 12.35 -10.68 15.82
N ALA A 61 13.10 -10.63 16.93
CA ALA A 61 14.20 -9.69 17.10
C ALA A 61 15.29 -9.85 16.01
N VAL A 62 15.67 -11.08 15.66
CA VAL A 62 16.64 -11.33 14.58
C VAL A 62 16.09 -10.93 13.21
N ILE A 63 14.81 -11.21 12.93
CA ILE A 63 14.18 -10.82 11.65
C ILE A 63 14.09 -9.28 11.55
N ARG A 64 13.67 -8.58 12.62
CA ARG A 64 13.58 -7.12 12.64
C ARG A 64 14.90 -6.43 12.27
N ARG A 65 16.02 -6.91 12.82
CA ARG A 65 17.36 -6.37 12.54
C ARG A 65 17.80 -6.55 11.08
N ARG A 66 17.21 -7.49 10.35
CA ARG A 66 17.52 -7.73 8.94
C ARG A 66 16.70 -6.84 8.00
N ILE A 67 15.55 -6.32 8.44
CA ILE A 67 14.71 -5.47 7.61
C ILE A 67 15.33 -4.07 7.58
N LEU A 68 15.87 -3.69 6.41
CA LEU A 68 16.53 -2.40 6.23
C LEU A 68 15.55 -1.26 5.99
N ALA A 69 14.52 -1.52 5.18
CA ALA A 69 13.59 -0.52 4.71
C ALA A 69 12.30 -1.16 4.16
N VAL A 70 11.25 -0.35 4.10
CA VAL A 70 9.95 -0.71 3.54
C VAL A 70 9.53 0.28 2.46
N GLY A 71 9.19 -0.21 1.27
CA GLY A 71 8.57 0.54 0.19
C GLY A 71 7.10 0.15 0.02
N LEU A 72 6.18 1.09 0.14
CA LEU A 72 4.74 0.84 -0.04
C LEU A 72 4.21 1.62 -1.24
N VAL A 73 3.76 0.91 -2.27
CA VAL A 73 3.19 1.47 -3.49
C VAL A 73 1.68 1.26 -3.46
N ALA A 74 0.90 2.32 -3.65
CA ALA A 74 -0.57 2.27 -3.60
C ALA A 74 -1.11 1.67 -2.29
N ASP A 75 -0.53 2.05 -1.14
CA ASP A 75 -0.90 1.51 0.17
C ASP A 75 -2.37 1.82 0.53
N PRO A 76 -3.25 0.82 0.71
CA PRO A 76 -4.63 1.03 1.16
C PRO A 76 -4.74 1.68 2.54
N HIS A 77 -3.65 1.68 3.31
CA HIS A 77 -3.53 2.33 4.61
C HIS A 77 -2.60 3.56 4.62
N GLN A 78 -2.36 4.17 3.46
CA GLN A 78 -1.51 5.35 3.34
C GLN A 78 -2.03 6.49 4.24
N PRO A 79 -1.20 7.05 5.14
CA PRO A 79 -1.60 8.19 5.95
C PRO A 79 -1.68 9.49 5.12
N PRO A 80 -2.53 10.46 5.52
CA PRO A 80 -2.59 11.77 4.90
C PRO A 80 -1.23 12.48 4.93
N GLY A 81 -0.86 13.11 3.82
CA GLY A 81 0.30 13.98 3.73
C GLY A 81 1.66 13.28 3.57
N VAL A 82 1.74 11.95 3.66
CA VAL A 82 3.02 11.22 3.47
C VAL A 82 3.49 11.23 2.02
N VAL A 83 2.56 11.41 1.08
CA VAL A 83 2.84 11.66 -0.34
C VAL A 83 2.30 13.04 -0.73
N PRO A 84 3.11 13.92 -1.34
CA PRO A 84 2.64 15.23 -1.80
C PRO A 84 1.40 15.13 -2.69
N GLY A 85 0.40 15.98 -2.41
CA GLY A 85 -0.90 15.96 -3.09
C GLY A 85 -1.88 14.89 -2.59
N CYS A 86 -1.45 13.92 -1.78
CA CYS A 86 -2.33 12.95 -1.12
C CYS A 86 -2.72 13.45 0.28
N GLN A 87 -3.88 14.10 0.37
CA GLN A 87 -4.40 14.66 1.64
C GLN A 87 -5.46 13.76 2.30
N GLY A 88 -5.92 12.73 1.59
CA GLY A 88 -6.84 11.72 2.09
C GLY A 88 -6.12 10.55 2.76
N TRP A 89 -6.89 9.70 3.41
CA TRP A 89 -6.41 8.38 3.84
C TRP A 89 -6.48 7.41 2.65
N GLY A 90 -5.68 6.35 2.69
CA GLY A 90 -5.97 5.18 1.87
C GLY A 90 -7.38 4.63 2.13
N VAL A 91 -7.94 3.93 1.15
CA VAL A 91 -9.34 3.50 1.15
C VAL A 91 -9.70 2.59 2.34
N ALA A 92 -8.73 1.85 2.88
CA ALA A 92 -8.91 0.99 4.05
C ALA A 92 -8.69 1.74 5.39
N GLY A 93 -8.54 3.07 5.35
CA GLY A 93 -8.33 3.90 6.53
C GLY A 93 -6.99 3.64 7.23
N PRO A 94 -6.86 4.07 8.50
CA PRO A 94 -5.65 3.79 9.28
C PRO A 94 -5.41 2.28 9.42
N GLY A 95 -4.20 1.84 9.05
CA GLY A 95 -3.76 0.46 9.28
C GLY A 95 -3.00 0.32 10.60
N PRO A 96 -2.46 -0.89 10.90
CA PRO A 96 -1.55 -1.09 12.01
C PRO A 96 -0.42 -0.04 12.00
N ALA A 97 -0.02 0.41 13.20
CA ALA A 97 1.05 1.37 13.35
C ALA A 97 2.36 0.80 12.79
N ILE A 98 3.09 1.65 12.06
CA ILE A 98 4.44 1.32 11.61
C ILE A 98 5.42 1.85 12.64
N PRO A 99 6.44 1.08 13.03
CA PRO A 99 7.46 1.52 13.96
C PRO A 99 8.17 2.79 13.48
N ALA A 100 8.40 3.74 14.38
CA ALA A 100 9.02 5.03 14.04
C ALA A 100 10.48 4.90 13.61
N ASP A 101 11.16 3.83 14.03
CA ASP A 101 12.55 3.51 13.74
C ASP A 101 12.75 2.74 12.43
N LEU A 102 11.67 2.32 11.76
CA LEU A 102 11.75 1.57 10.50
C LEU A 102 11.68 2.54 9.30
N PRO A 103 12.74 2.66 8.48
CA PRO A 103 12.71 3.49 7.29
C PRO A 103 11.61 3.04 6.33
N ILE A 104 10.72 3.97 5.96
CA ILE A 104 9.59 3.69 5.09
C ILE A 104 9.39 4.78 4.05
N TRP A 105 9.06 4.36 2.82
CA TRP A 105 8.76 5.25 1.71
C TRP A 105 7.46 4.87 1.04
N TRP A 106 6.58 5.86 0.87
CA TRP A 106 5.32 5.71 0.14
C TRP A 106 5.44 6.20 -1.29
N VAL A 107 4.86 5.41 -2.18
CA VAL A 107 4.58 5.77 -3.57
C VAL A 107 3.08 5.79 -3.76
N GLY A 108 2.54 6.98 -4.05
CA GLY A 108 1.09 7.20 -4.18
C GLY A 108 0.78 8.23 -5.26
N ALA A 109 -0.44 8.20 -5.78
CA ALA A 109 -0.92 9.18 -6.75
C ALA A 109 -2.14 9.90 -6.17
N ALA A 110 -2.19 11.23 -6.32
CA ALA A 110 -3.30 12.03 -5.80
C ALA A 110 -4.66 11.61 -6.40
N ASP A 111 -4.64 11.07 -7.61
CA ASP A 111 -5.83 10.57 -8.32
C ASP A 111 -6.07 9.06 -8.16
N ASP A 112 -5.24 8.35 -7.37
CA ASP A 112 -5.50 6.95 -7.00
C ASP A 112 -6.24 6.87 -5.66
N MET A 113 -7.53 6.50 -5.75
CA MET A 113 -8.40 6.31 -4.59
C MET A 113 -7.93 5.21 -3.62
N ILE A 114 -7.15 4.22 -4.07
CA ILE A 114 -6.69 3.15 -3.18
C ILE A 114 -5.80 3.73 -2.08
N CYS A 115 -4.87 4.63 -2.42
CA CYS A 115 -3.98 5.27 -1.47
C CYS A 115 -4.41 6.69 -1.04
N ASN A 116 -5.38 7.30 -1.71
CA ASN A 116 -5.81 8.67 -1.45
C ASN A 116 -7.33 8.84 -1.65
N ALA A 117 -8.13 8.11 -0.89
CA ALA A 117 -9.57 8.30 -0.87
C ALA A 117 -9.92 9.62 -0.16
N ALA A 118 -10.88 10.37 -0.72
CA ALA A 118 -11.36 11.59 -0.10
C ALA A 118 -11.96 11.31 1.29
N SER A 119 -11.89 12.29 2.21
CA SER A 119 -12.40 12.14 3.58
C SER A 119 -13.91 11.89 3.66
N ASP A 120 -14.64 12.28 2.61
CA ASP A 120 -16.08 12.08 2.43
C ASP A 120 -16.42 10.94 1.43
N SER A 121 -15.41 10.18 1.00
CA SER A 121 -15.55 9.12 0.01
C SER A 121 -16.50 8.03 0.50
N TYR A 122 -17.58 7.81 -0.26
CA TYR A 122 -18.50 6.69 -0.08
C TYR A 122 -17.79 5.31 -0.16
N PHE A 123 -16.55 5.24 -0.66
CA PHE A 123 -15.81 3.99 -0.76
C PHE A 123 -15.24 3.49 0.55
N ARG A 124 -15.05 4.33 1.58
CA ARG A 124 -14.69 3.83 2.91
C ARG A 124 -15.81 2.97 3.48
N ASP A 125 -17.06 3.43 3.34
CA ASP A 125 -18.27 2.72 3.77
C ASP A 125 -18.46 1.38 3.00
N VAL A 126 -18.08 1.32 1.72
CA VAL A 126 -18.17 0.10 0.88
C VAL A 126 -16.96 -0.81 1.09
N ALA A 127 -15.77 -0.27 1.35
CA ALA A 127 -14.56 -1.04 1.63
C ALA A 127 -14.75 -1.89 2.91
N ASP A 128 -15.34 -1.30 3.95
CA ASP A 128 -15.72 -1.99 5.20
C ASP A 128 -16.70 -3.16 4.94
N LEU A 129 -17.62 -3.01 3.97
CA LEU A 129 -18.54 -4.08 3.52
C LEU A 129 -17.86 -5.14 2.63
N THR A 130 -16.77 -4.79 1.94
CA THR A 130 -16.10 -5.67 0.97
C THR A 130 -14.98 -6.54 1.56
N GLY A 131 -14.56 -6.31 2.80
CA GLY A 131 -13.68 -7.23 3.53
C GLY A 131 -14.21 -8.67 3.55
N ALA A 132 -15.54 -8.84 3.47
CA ALA A 132 -16.22 -10.12 3.42
C ALA A 132 -16.44 -10.72 2.00
N LEU A 133 -16.01 -10.04 0.91
CA LEU A 133 -16.32 -10.46 -0.47
C LEU A 133 -15.14 -11.15 -1.17
N ALA A 134 -15.46 -12.23 -1.91
CA ALA A 134 -14.52 -13.07 -2.66
C ALA A 134 -13.90 -12.42 -3.91
N LEU A 135 -12.64 -12.78 -4.21
CA LEU A 135 -11.72 -12.24 -5.23
C LEU A 135 -11.90 -12.65 -6.70
N PRO A 136 -12.86 -13.43 -7.21
CA PRO A 136 -12.79 -13.74 -8.63
C PRO A 136 -13.31 -12.52 -9.39
N THR A 137 -12.36 -11.66 -9.77
CA THR A 137 -12.41 -10.43 -10.58
C THR A 137 -12.74 -9.11 -9.86
N THR A 138 -11.74 -8.23 -9.84
CA THR A 138 -11.86 -6.77 -9.71
C THR A 138 -13.03 -6.19 -10.51
N ARG A 139 -13.37 -6.77 -11.68
CA ARG A 139 -14.55 -6.40 -12.49
C ARG A 139 -15.89 -6.70 -11.81
N ARG A 140 -15.98 -7.76 -11.01
CA ARG A 140 -17.19 -8.12 -10.25
C ARG A 140 -17.33 -7.27 -9.00
N TRP A 141 -16.22 -6.90 -8.35
CA TRP A 141 -16.19 -5.87 -7.31
C TRP A 141 -16.67 -4.53 -7.86
N LEU A 142 -16.16 -4.09 -9.01
CA LEU A 142 -16.65 -2.91 -9.74
C LEU A 142 -18.14 -2.99 -10.10
N GLY A 143 -18.63 -4.18 -10.49
CA GLY A 143 -20.05 -4.40 -10.80
C GLY A 143 -20.96 -4.38 -9.57
N VAL A 144 -20.50 -4.88 -8.41
CA VAL A 144 -21.21 -4.74 -7.13
C VAL A 144 -21.21 -3.28 -6.69
N MET A 145 -20.06 -2.62 -6.74
CA MET A 145 -19.91 -1.20 -6.41
C MET A 145 -20.75 -0.29 -7.31
N TRP A 146 -20.76 -0.52 -8.63
CA TRP A 146 -21.62 0.20 -9.59
C TRP A 146 -23.11 -0.05 -9.34
N ARG A 147 -23.49 -1.28 -8.96
CA ARG A 147 -24.88 -1.60 -8.58
C ARG A 147 -25.27 -0.94 -7.27
N SER A 148 -24.40 -0.90 -6.26
CA SER A 148 -24.67 -0.20 -4.99
C SER A 148 -24.81 1.31 -5.20
N LEU A 149 -23.95 1.91 -6.04
CA LEU A 149 -24.06 3.32 -6.45
C LEU A 149 -25.35 3.61 -7.23
N ARG A 150 -25.82 2.66 -8.06
CA ARG A 150 -27.03 2.82 -8.88
C ARG A 150 -28.32 2.49 -8.13
N ALA A 151 -28.25 1.62 -7.12
CA ALA A 151 -29.40 1.12 -6.37
C ALA A 151 -29.71 1.95 -5.11
N ASN A 152 -28.92 2.97 -4.76
CA ASN A 152 -29.08 3.70 -3.50
C ASN A 152 -29.20 2.76 -2.28
N ALA A 153 -28.53 1.60 -2.34
CA ALA A 153 -28.59 0.59 -1.30
C ALA A 153 -27.67 1.01 -0.15
N PHE A 154 -28.10 2.03 0.59
CA PHE A 154 -27.36 2.67 1.66
C PHE A 154 -27.69 2.00 3.00
N GLN A 155 -26.67 1.53 3.73
CA GLN A 155 -26.84 1.26 5.17
C GLN A 155 -26.92 2.55 6.01
N ASN A 156 -26.64 3.72 5.40
CA ASN A 156 -26.82 5.04 6.01
C ASN A 156 -28.08 5.80 5.52
N ALA A 157 -29.05 5.12 4.87
CA ALA A 157 -30.35 5.72 4.57
C ALA A 157 -31.12 6.14 5.84
N GLU A 158 -30.74 5.63 7.02
CA GLU A 158 -31.39 5.93 8.30
C GLU A 158 -30.92 7.23 8.99
N ARG A 159 -30.06 8.05 8.36
CA ARG A 159 -29.84 9.44 8.79
C ARG A 159 -30.45 10.45 7.82
N THR A 160 -31.73 10.24 7.50
CA THR A 160 -32.56 11.16 6.72
C THR A 160 -33.06 12.31 7.60
N ARG A 161 -32.31 13.42 7.62
CA ARG A 161 -32.92 14.75 7.77
C ARG A 161 -32.86 15.44 6.41
N PHE A 162 -34.03 15.59 5.78
CA PHE A 162 -34.18 16.27 4.51
C PHE A 162 -33.72 17.73 4.64
N GLY A 163 -32.66 18.11 3.94
CA GLY A 163 -32.16 19.49 3.93
C GLY A 163 -31.25 19.80 2.74
N PRO A 164 -31.30 21.01 2.17
CA PRO A 164 -30.54 21.40 0.97
C PRO A 164 -29.01 21.43 1.17
N ARG A 165 -28.52 21.53 2.43
CA ARG A 165 -27.10 21.37 2.77
C ARG A 165 -26.64 19.91 2.78
N GLN A 166 -27.56 18.96 2.93
CA GLN A 166 -27.28 17.54 2.83
C GLN A 166 -27.22 17.14 1.35
N TRP A 167 -28.17 17.61 0.53
CA TRP A 167 -28.15 17.44 -0.92
C TRP A 167 -26.86 17.93 -1.59
N ARG A 168 -26.36 19.11 -1.23
CA ARG A 168 -25.07 19.61 -1.75
C ARG A 168 -23.88 18.75 -1.32
N ARG A 169 -23.91 18.22 -0.09
CA ARG A 169 -22.92 17.25 0.39
C ARG A 169 -23.03 15.94 -0.38
N ASP A 170 -24.22 15.41 -0.57
CA ASP A 170 -24.45 14.14 -1.28
C ASP A 170 -24.07 14.24 -2.76
N VAL A 171 -24.32 15.37 -3.42
CA VAL A 171 -23.84 15.66 -4.79
C VAL A 171 -22.31 15.77 -4.83
N GLY A 172 -21.69 16.46 -3.87
CA GLY A 172 -20.23 16.54 -3.74
C GLY A 172 -19.59 15.16 -3.55
N ARG A 173 -20.18 14.33 -2.69
CA ARG A 173 -19.72 12.96 -2.41
C ARG A 173 -19.90 12.04 -3.63
N LEU A 174 -21.00 12.17 -4.38
CA LEU A 174 -21.23 11.43 -5.64
C LEU A 174 -20.24 11.87 -6.73
N ALA A 175 -19.92 13.16 -6.82
CA ALA A 175 -18.93 13.69 -7.75
C ALA A 175 -17.51 13.23 -7.40
N SER A 176 -17.15 13.19 -6.11
CA SER A 176 -15.90 12.60 -5.62
C SER A 176 -15.86 11.10 -5.92
N ALA A 177 -16.91 10.36 -5.59
CA ALA A 177 -16.97 8.93 -5.86
C ALA A 177 -16.82 8.60 -7.36
N ARG A 178 -17.46 9.40 -8.24
CA ARG A 178 -17.30 9.25 -9.69
C ARG A 178 -15.86 9.49 -10.14
N ARG A 179 -15.18 10.52 -9.62
CA ARG A 179 -13.78 10.81 -9.96
C ARG A 179 -12.85 9.69 -9.53
N GLU A 180 -13.04 9.20 -8.32
CA GLU A 180 -12.26 8.13 -7.73
C GLU A 180 -12.39 6.83 -8.55
N VAL A 181 -13.62 6.45 -8.96
CA VAL A 181 -13.85 5.29 -9.84
C VAL A 181 -13.20 5.45 -11.20
N LEU A 182 -13.33 6.64 -11.79
CA LEU A 182 -12.70 6.92 -13.08
C LEU A 182 -11.16 6.90 -12.98
N GLY A 183 -10.57 7.26 -11.84
CA GLY A 183 -9.13 7.12 -11.60
C GLY A 183 -8.65 5.68 -11.58
N TYR A 184 -9.45 4.81 -10.94
CA TYR A 184 -9.16 3.39 -10.81
C TYR A 184 -9.35 2.59 -12.11
N LEU A 185 -10.44 2.88 -12.85
CA LEU A 185 -10.76 2.16 -14.09
C LEU A 185 -9.66 2.32 -15.15
N PRO A 186 -9.49 1.35 -16.08
CA PRO A 186 -8.50 1.47 -17.14
C PRO A 186 -8.76 2.70 -18.04
N PRO A 187 -7.74 3.18 -18.75
CA PRO A 187 -7.87 4.30 -19.69
C PRO A 187 -8.74 3.96 -20.90
N GLU A 188 -8.96 2.67 -21.19
CA GLU A 188 -9.91 2.21 -22.19
C GLU A 188 -10.94 1.26 -21.55
N ILE A 189 -12.22 1.59 -21.73
CA ILE A 189 -13.33 0.78 -21.25
C ILE A 189 -14.04 0.20 -22.47
N ALA A 190 -13.95 -1.13 -22.62
CA ALA A 190 -14.72 -1.86 -23.61
C ALA A 190 -16.16 -2.04 -23.09
N VAL A 191 -17.12 -1.46 -23.80
CA VAL A 191 -18.56 -1.72 -23.60
C VAL A 191 -19.11 -2.43 -24.84
N PRO A 192 -20.18 -3.24 -24.74
CA PRO A 192 -20.77 -3.87 -25.91
C PRO A 192 -21.13 -2.80 -26.96
N GLY A 193 -20.49 -2.88 -28.14
CA GLY A 193 -20.71 -1.95 -29.26
C GLY A 193 -19.88 -0.66 -29.26
N ALA A 194 -19.05 -0.36 -28.24
CA ALA A 194 -18.20 0.85 -28.25
C ALA A 194 -16.94 0.72 -27.38
N ARG A 195 -15.93 1.54 -27.69
CA ARG A 195 -14.77 1.77 -26.80
C ARG A 195 -14.85 3.18 -26.24
N LEU A 196 -14.94 3.29 -24.92
CA LEU A 196 -14.96 4.58 -24.23
C LEU A 196 -13.56 4.88 -23.71
N HIS A 197 -13.04 6.05 -24.08
CA HIS A 197 -11.76 6.53 -23.58
C HIS A 197 -11.94 7.25 -22.24
N ASN A 198 -11.32 6.72 -21.19
CA ASN A 198 -11.31 7.27 -19.84
C ASN A 198 -10.00 8.02 -19.60
N ARG A 199 -10.00 9.33 -19.86
CA ARG A 199 -8.81 10.20 -19.68
C ARG A 199 -8.23 10.20 -18.27
N ARG A 200 -9.02 9.81 -17.26
CA ARG A 200 -8.58 9.74 -15.86
C ARG A 200 -8.10 8.35 -15.46
N GLY A 201 -8.29 7.34 -16.30
CA GLY A 201 -8.05 5.95 -15.94
C GLY A 201 -6.59 5.57 -15.74
N GLY A 202 -6.42 4.39 -15.14
CA GLY A 202 -5.13 3.71 -14.99
C GLY A 202 -4.23 4.24 -13.88
N ARG A 203 -4.74 5.11 -12.99
CA ARG A 203 -3.90 5.74 -11.95
C ARG A 203 -3.34 4.72 -10.97
N HIS A 204 -4.11 3.68 -10.65
CA HIS A 204 -3.67 2.62 -9.76
C HIS A 204 -2.49 1.80 -10.33
N THR A 205 -2.28 1.81 -11.65
CA THR A 205 -1.22 1.01 -12.30
C THR A 205 -0.13 1.89 -12.93
N SER A 206 -0.16 3.21 -12.74
CA SER A 206 0.74 4.12 -13.45
C SER A 206 2.13 4.27 -12.84
N TYR A 207 2.36 3.71 -11.64
CA TYR A 207 3.57 3.95 -10.83
C TYR A 207 4.91 3.62 -11.48
N ALA A 208 4.94 2.75 -12.48
CA ALA A 208 6.15 2.37 -13.22
C ALA A 208 6.22 2.96 -14.63
N ALA A 209 5.16 3.65 -15.09
CA ALA A 209 5.00 4.05 -16.48
C ALA A 209 4.80 5.56 -16.66
N GLU A 210 4.29 6.25 -15.64
CA GLU A 210 4.07 7.69 -15.68
C GLU A 210 5.04 8.43 -14.75
N PRO A 211 5.46 9.65 -15.14
CA PRO A 211 6.28 10.51 -14.31
C PRO A 211 5.70 10.70 -12.91
N TYR A 212 6.55 10.51 -11.91
CA TYR A 212 6.18 10.69 -10.52
C TYR A 212 6.20 12.17 -10.20
N ARG A 213 5.01 12.76 -10.05
CA ARG A 213 4.79 14.20 -9.84
C ARG A 213 5.35 14.75 -8.50
N ARG A 214 6.19 14.00 -7.80
CA ARG A 214 6.86 14.42 -6.58
C ARG A 214 8.10 15.23 -6.95
N ALA A 215 7.92 16.52 -7.26
CA ALA A 215 8.94 17.51 -7.63
C ALA A 215 10.41 17.03 -7.51
N PRO A 216 10.91 16.20 -8.44
CA PRO A 216 12.32 15.86 -8.46
C PRO A 216 13.00 17.10 -9.01
N VAL A 217 13.94 17.67 -8.27
CA VAL A 217 14.66 18.88 -8.68
C VAL A 217 15.50 18.63 -9.96
N THR A 218 15.79 17.36 -10.26
CA THR A 218 16.81 16.96 -11.23
C THR A 218 16.31 16.10 -12.39
N ASP A 219 15.15 15.44 -12.30
CA ASP A 219 14.62 14.61 -13.39
C ASP A 219 13.08 14.56 -13.37
N PRO A 220 12.39 15.25 -14.29
CA PRO A 220 10.94 15.28 -14.33
C PRO A 220 10.30 13.97 -14.80
N GLU A 221 11.05 13.04 -15.39
CA GLU A 221 10.51 11.80 -16.00
C GLU A 221 10.60 10.58 -15.07
N THR A 222 11.29 10.69 -13.93
CA THR A 222 11.43 9.60 -12.96
C THR A 222 10.05 9.11 -12.49
N THR A 223 9.79 7.81 -12.65
CA THR A 223 8.57 7.13 -12.19
C THR A 223 8.61 6.82 -10.69
N GLY A 224 7.46 6.49 -10.11
CA GLY A 224 7.35 6.26 -8.67
C GLY A 224 8.16 5.04 -8.22
N CYS A 225 8.16 3.99 -9.03
CA CYS A 225 8.97 2.80 -8.79
C CYS A 225 10.47 3.08 -8.92
N GLN A 226 10.90 3.93 -9.85
CA GLN A 226 12.31 4.34 -9.97
C GLN A 226 12.75 5.20 -8.78
N ALA A 227 11.93 6.15 -8.35
CA ALA A 227 12.20 6.95 -7.15
C ALA A 227 12.34 6.06 -5.90
N LEU A 228 11.45 5.08 -5.74
CA LEU A 228 11.54 4.11 -4.66
C LEU A 228 12.81 3.26 -4.76
N ALA A 229 13.16 2.76 -5.94
CA ALA A 229 14.38 1.97 -6.14
C ALA A 229 15.64 2.78 -5.78
N GLY A 230 15.72 4.04 -6.21
CA GLY A 230 16.82 4.94 -5.84
C GLY A 230 16.90 5.18 -4.33
N TRP A 231 15.77 5.42 -3.67
CA TRP A 231 15.72 5.56 -2.21
C TRP A 231 16.15 4.28 -1.49
N LEU A 232 15.72 3.11 -1.96
CA LEU A 232 16.11 1.81 -1.40
C LEU A 232 17.60 1.52 -1.58
N GLN A 233 18.18 1.91 -2.72
CA GLN A 233 19.62 1.80 -2.95
C GLN A 233 20.40 2.61 -1.90
N VAL A 234 19.93 3.82 -1.59
CA VAL A 234 20.51 4.65 -0.52
C VAL A 234 20.42 3.92 0.82
N GLN A 235 19.25 3.41 1.21
CA GLN A 235 19.08 2.67 2.47
C GLN A 235 20.04 1.46 2.56
N ALA A 236 20.13 0.66 1.49
CA ALA A 236 21.00 -0.50 1.45
C ALA A 236 22.50 -0.13 1.57
N THR A 237 22.91 0.94 0.88
CA THR A 237 24.30 1.40 0.87
C THR A 237 24.74 1.87 2.27
N PHE A 238 23.92 2.67 2.94
CA PHE A 238 24.27 3.23 4.26
C PHE A 238 24.06 2.25 5.42
N ALA A 239 23.14 1.29 5.30
CA ALA A 239 23.02 0.21 6.28
C ALA A 239 24.29 -0.66 6.34
N GLY A 240 24.90 -0.95 5.19
CA GLY A 240 26.17 -1.68 5.12
C GLY A 240 27.32 -0.92 5.78
N ALA A 241 27.39 0.41 5.60
CA ALA A 241 28.41 1.24 6.23
C ALA A 241 28.28 1.29 7.77
N GLN A 242 27.06 1.30 8.30
CA GLN A 242 26.81 1.26 9.74
C GLN A 242 27.21 -0.09 10.37
N ALA A 243 26.96 -1.21 9.67
CA ALA A 243 27.37 -2.54 10.15
C ALA A 243 28.90 -2.68 10.25
N VAL A 244 29.65 -2.18 9.25
CA VAL A 244 31.12 -2.18 9.25
C VAL A 244 31.71 -1.26 10.32
N SER A 245 31.04 -0.14 10.62
CA SER A 245 31.45 0.80 11.68
C SER A 245 31.25 0.26 13.10
N SER A 246 30.33 -0.70 13.29
CA SER A 246 30.02 -1.27 14.61
C SER A 246 30.88 -2.49 14.98
N ASP A 247 31.72 -2.97 14.06
CA ASP A 247 32.74 -3.95 14.41
C ASP A 247 33.86 -3.23 15.19
N PRO A 248 34.19 -3.68 16.42
CA PRO A 248 35.29 -3.09 17.15
C PRO A 248 36.57 -3.27 16.35
N ILE A 249 37.30 -2.18 16.12
CA ILE A 249 38.68 -2.21 15.65
C ILE A 249 39.46 -2.97 16.72
N GLU A 250 39.61 -4.29 16.52
CA GLU A 250 40.47 -5.11 17.35
C GLU A 250 41.88 -4.57 17.12
N SER A 251 42.42 -3.89 18.13
CA SER A 251 43.77 -3.31 18.12
C SER A 251 44.81 -4.43 18.08
N ARG A 252 45.01 -5.03 16.91
CA ARG A 252 46.20 -5.80 16.59
C ARG A 252 47.32 -4.81 16.33
N ASP A 253 47.98 -4.39 17.42
CA ASP A 253 49.44 -4.22 17.48
C ASP A 253 49.83 -3.53 18.80
N ARG A 254 50.21 -4.36 19.78
CA ARG A 254 51.29 -4.02 20.71
C ARG A 254 52.18 -5.25 20.85
N PRO A 255 53.41 -5.25 20.31
CA PRO A 255 54.37 -6.28 20.65
C PRO A 255 54.72 -6.17 22.14
N GLY A 256 54.64 -7.30 22.84
CA GLY A 256 54.89 -7.40 24.28
C GLY A 256 56.31 -6.94 24.62
N SER A 257 56.42 -6.04 25.59
CA SER A 257 57.69 -5.73 26.24
C SER A 257 58.13 -6.96 27.04
N ALA A 258 59.17 -7.63 26.55
CA ALA A 258 59.87 -8.66 27.30
C ALA A 258 60.48 -8.03 28.55
N THR A 259 60.13 -8.61 29.70
CA THR A 259 60.81 -8.47 30.98
C THR A 259 62.26 -8.93 30.86
N ARG A 260 63.20 -8.05 31.24
CA ARG A 260 64.46 -8.38 31.92
C ARG A 260 64.74 -7.32 32.97
#